data_AF-A0A800JBN0-F1
#
_entry.id   AF-A0A800JBN0-F1
#
_cell.length_a   1.000
_cell.length_b   1.000
_cell.length_c   1.000
_cell.angle_alpha   90.00
_cell.angle_beta   90.00
_cell.angle_gamma   90.00
#
_symmetry.space_group_name_H-M   'P 1'
#
loop_
_entity.id
_entity.type
_entity.pdbx_description
1 polymer ?
#
loop_
_entity_poly.entity_id
_entity_poly.type
_entity_poly.pdbx_seq_one_letter_code
_entity_poly.pdbx_strand_id
1 'polypeptide(L)' 'MAREIITLECTEAKAEGKPVSRYMSTRNKKLQTERVEKKKYNPHLRRHTVHREIK' A
#
# COMPACT_ATOMS: atom_id res chain seq x y z
N MET A 1 18.50 -9.87 9.51
CA MET A 1 17.07 -10.12 9.79
C MET A 1 16.30 -10.12 8.50
N ALA A 2 15.36 -11.05 8.35
CA ALA A 2 14.52 -11.13 7.16
C ALA A 2 13.66 -9.86 7.04
N ARG A 3 13.68 -9.21 5.87
CA ARG A 3 12.70 -8.17 5.54
C ARG A 3 11.39 -8.89 5.22
N GLU A 4 10.30 -8.51 5.87
CA GLU A 4 8.99 -9.08 5.60
C GLU A 4 8.45 -8.51 4.29
N ILE A 5 7.89 -9.36 3.43
CA ILE A 5 7.19 -8.93 2.23
C ILE A 5 5.79 -8.47 2.65
N ILE A 6 5.42 -7.27 2.24
CA ILE A 6 4.14 -6.65 2.56
C ILE A 6 3.40 -6.24 1.30
N THR A 7 2.08 -6.22 1.39
CA THR A 7 1.20 -5.73 0.34
C THR A 7 0.65 -4.36 0.74
N LEU A 8 0.76 -3.37 -0.14
CA LEU A 8 0.18 -2.04 0.02
C LEU A 8 -1.04 -1.93 -0.89
N GLU A 9 -2.22 -1.64 -0.32
CA GLU A 9 -3.48 -1.50 -1.06
C GLU A 9 -4.00 -0.06 -1.01
N CYS A 10 -4.53 0.42 -2.13
CA CYS A 10 -5.15 1.76 -2.23
C CYS A 10 -6.41 1.87 -1.35
N THR A 11 -6.48 2.88 -0.50
CA THR A 11 -7.66 3.11 0.38
C THR A 11 -8.83 3.79 -0.35
N GLU A 12 -8.54 4.58 -1.38
CA GLU A 12 -9.52 5.45 -2.03
C GLU A 12 -10.31 4.71 -3.13
N ALA A 13 -9.70 3.73 -3.79
CA ALA A 13 -10.30 3.06 -4.95
C ALA A 13 -11.60 2.31 -4.61
N LYS A 14 -11.69 1.73 -3.41
CA LYS A 14 -12.88 0.99 -2.96
C LYS A 14 -14.08 1.92 -2.77
N ALA A 15 -13.86 3.14 -2.28
CA ALA A 15 -14.92 4.13 -2.12
C ALA A 15 -15.45 4.65 -3.47
N GLU A 16 -14.58 4.72 -4.48
CA GLU A 16 -14.95 5.13 -5.84
C GLU A 16 -15.52 4.00 -6.70
N GLY A 17 -15.71 2.79 -6.15
CA GLY A 17 -16.23 1.63 -6.89
C GLY A 17 -15.28 1.10 -7.98
N LYS A 18 -13.99 1.47 -7.92
CA LYS A 18 -12.98 1.04 -8.89
C LYS A 18 -12.12 -0.10 -8.33
N PRO A 19 -11.50 -0.91 -9.19
CA PRO A 19 -10.56 -1.94 -8.76
C PRO A 19 -9.41 -1.34 -7.95
N VAL A 20 -9.08 -2.02 -6.85
CA VAL A 20 -8.07 -1.57 -5.90
C VAL A 20 -6.67 -1.82 -6.46
N SER A 21 -5.82 -0.80 -6.47
CA SER A 21 -4.41 -0.96 -6.85
C SER A 21 -3.63 -1.56 -5.68
N ARG A 22 -2.77 -2.54 -5.97
CA ARG A 22 -1.94 -3.25 -5.00
C ARG A 22 -0.47 -3.24 -5.41
N TYR A 23 0.41 -3.05 -4.44
CA TYR A 23 1.86 -3.07 -4.62
C TYR A 23 2.51 -4.01 -3.61
N MET A 24 3.53 -4.75 -4.05
CA MET A 24 4.40 -5.49 -3.15
C MET A 24 5.59 -4.62 -2.72
N SER A 25 5.92 -4.64 -1.45
CA SER A 25 7.09 -3.98 -0.90
C SER A 25 7.71 -4.83 0.20
N THR A 26 8.83 -4.37 0.75
CA THR A 26 9.45 -5.01 1.90
C THR A 26 9.49 -4.03 3.07
N ARG A 27 9.23 -4.52 4.29
CA ARG A 27 9.39 -3.73 5.51
C ARG A 27 10.42 -4.36 6.43
N ASN A 28 11.12 -3.51 7.17
CA ASN A 28 11.97 -3.94 8.27
C ASN A 28 11.22 -3.70 9.58
N LYS A 29 10.66 -4.77 10.14
CA LYS A 29 9.83 -4.73 11.36
C LYS A 29 10.53 -4.18 12.59
N LYS A 30 11.88 -4.21 12.64
CA LYS A 30 12.64 -3.63 13.75
C LYS A 30 12.72 -2.11 13.71
N LEU A 31 12.84 -1.54 12.52
CA LEU A 31 12.95 -0.09 12.34
C LEU A 31 11.57 0.55 12.20
N GLN A 32 10.62 -0.18 11.64
CA GLN A 32 9.28 0.31 11.36
C GLN A 32 8.27 -0.72 11.84
N THR A 33 7.84 -0.54 13.09
CA THR A 33 6.85 -1.38 13.78
C THR A 33 5.41 -1.02 13.40
N GLU A 34 5.16 0.25 13.07
CA GLU A 34 3.86 0.73 12.62
C GLU A 34 3.51 0.27 11.20
N ARG A 35 2.23 0.38 10.83
CA ARG A 35 1.75 0.06 9.48
C ARG A 35 2.37 1.02 8.47
N VAL A 36 2.83 0.49 7.34
CA VAL A 36 3.42 1.30 6.29
C VAL A 36 2.33 1.95 5.45
N GLU A 37 2.36 3.29 5.36
CA GLU A 37 1.54 4.07 4.43
C GLU A 37 2.44 4.77 3.42
N LYS A 38 2.16 4.62 2.13
CA LYS A 38 2.93 5.27 1.06
C LYS A 38 1.99 5.85 0.02
N LYS A 39 2.29 7.07 -0.45
CA LYS A 39 1.64 7.63 -1.64
C LYS A 39 2.21 6.93 -2.87
N LYS A 40 1.35 6.23 -3.60
CA LYS A 40 1.69 5.53 -4.84
C LYS A 40 0.70 5.91 -5.92
N TYR A 41 1.15 5.84 -7.17
CA TYR A 41 0.28 6.09 -8.30
C TYR A 41 -0.77 4.98 -8.38
N ASN A 42 -2.04 5.31 -8.58
CA ASN A 42 -3.08 4.34 -8.84
C ASN A 42 -3.50 4.43 -10.32
N PRO A 43 -3.28 3.39 -11.14
CA PRO A 43 -3.60 3.41 -12.57
C PRO A 43 -5.11 3.53 -12.85
N HIS A 44 -5.99 3.08 -11.95
CA HIS A 44 -7.44 3.13 -12.12
C HIS A 44 -8.03 4.51 -11.82
N LEU A 45 -7.34 5.28 -10.97
CA LEU A 45 -7.70 6.65 -10.62
C LEU A 45 -6.88 7.70 -11.38
N ARG A 46 -5.80 7.27 -12.06
CA ARG A 46 -4.85 8.13 -12.78
C ARG A 46 -4.26 9.25 -11.92
N ARG A 47 -4.12 9.00 -10.61
CA ARG A 47 -3.56 9.95 -9.63
C ARG A 47 -2.82 9.20 -8.52
N HIS A 48 -2.01 9.94 -7.76
CA HIS A 48 -1.37 9.41 -6.56
C HIS A 48 -2.35 9.35 -5.40
N THR A 49 -2.52 8.17 -4.84
CA THR A 49 -3.40 7.90 -3.72
C THR A 49 -2.63 7.28 -2.56
N VAL A 50 -3.23 7.32 -1.37
CA VAL A 50 -2.64 6.68 -0.20
C VAL A 50 -2.84 5.17 -0.31
N HIS A 51 -1.73 4.44 -0.21
CA HIS A 51 -1.74 2.98 -0.13
C HIS A 51 -1.29 2.56 1.27
N ARG A 52 -2.09 1.72 1.92
CA ARG A 52 -1.86 1.23 3.27
C ARG A 52 -1.49 -0.24 3.25
N GLU A 53 -0.61 -0.61 4.17
CA GLU A 53 -0.26 -2.00 4.41
C GLU A 53 -1.48 -2.84 4.79
N ILE A 54 -1.71 -3.88 4.00
CA ILE A 54 -2.61 -4.97 4.30
C ILE A 54 -1.77 -6.17 4.70
N LYS A 55 -2.23 -6.82 5.77
CA LYS A 55 -1.65 -8.01 6.35
C LYS A 55 -2.39 -9.23 5.83
#